data_AF-A0AAD1UCU5-F1
#
_entry.id   AF-A0AAD1UCU5-F1
#
_cell.length_a   1.000
_cell.length_b   1.000
_cell.length_c   1.000
_cell.angle_alpha   90.00
_cell.angle_beta   90.00
_cell.angle_gamma   90.00
#
_symmetry.space_group_name_H-M   'P 1'
#
loop_
_entity.id
_entity.type
_entity.pdbx_description
1 polymer ?
#
loop_
_entity_poly.entity_id
_entity_poly.type
_entity_poly.pdbx_seq_one_letter_code
_entity_poly.pdbx_strand_id
1 'polypeptide(L)'
;MNKSSKRPGYREQRQAPQAEKFDPNRNMRSPQEKGHVNHLMKNEIEELKDTVRYLEHQLVSKRQEQEEYLQEIFQANAQAKDSEVQCIKEQAITQKHAQNYKQLEKKFEDHKVAQDHIVEKATLKFGDYQNEINNKEEELASMRARLHNKAEELKIAEIGAVTNHIRANDFGAEIVEREEIIQQLKSEVQDLKQQLHETQAQRKSEGTALLEVEHIKADNERLIKLLKKTKEFKEFGKYTETISGSVRYLPSAQTEKCIVKKCPSNATGENIDPNIEKDHWIPQEAFEIAYKIKTEHDGQLNDLMINQLLQSLNKVWRERERKNIARIKSSCNHQLQKMKRQITHTEPLTEVNARSEISRLKYQLSDTQKKLRENVVLGKRNLREASITDEVEAAFKVAGCLQDERNRVVQENKALKTRIIDAEKLHMNEDFERSKFMQGAAWQATKSYHETHALEQKITDLVTDFKDHERNLYLKDDQIGLQLFREKNHQIVLEEINNSVKDTTNNFKKMMENATDHFDHSNKQVEVLGGKGSYIH
;
A
#
# COMPACT_ATOMS: atom_id res chain seq x y z
N MET A 1 -76.22 34.95 9.32
CA MET A 1 -76.92 34.69 10.61
C MET A 1 -77.67 35.95 11.02
N ASN A 2 -78.99 35.80 11.16
CA ASN A 2 -79.99 36.84 11.43
C ASN A 2 -79.81 37.50 12.80
N LYS A 3 -79.84 38.84 12.86
CA LYS A 3 -80.44 39.57 13.99
C LYS A 3 -81.19 40.81 13.49
N SER A 4 -82.51 40.61 13.39
CA SER A 4 -83.56 41.62 13.36
C SER A 4 -83.45 42.55 14.58
N SER A 5 -83.36 43.86 14.36
CA SER A 5 -83.64 44.86 15.38
C SER A 5 -84.80 45.74 14.93
N LYS A 6 -85.88 45.65 15.70
CA LYS A 6 -87.12 46.43 15.64
C LYS A 6 -86.88 47.83 16.20
N ARG A 7 -87.69 48.80 15.73
CA ARG A 7 -88.38 49.91 16.45
C ARG A 7 -88.32 51.25 15.68
N PRO A 8 -89.17 52.25 15.97
CA PRO A 8 -90.62 52.22 15.73
C PRO A 8 -91.11 53.51 15.03
N GLY A 9 -92.23 53.42 14.32
CA GLY A 9 -92.93 54.60 13.82
C GLY A 9 -93.51 55.43 14.95
N TYR A 10 -93.23 56.73 14.95
CA TYR A 10 -94.02 57.73 15.68
C TYR A 10 -94.89 58.49 14.68
N ARG A 11 -96.19 58.28 14.86
CA ARG A 11 -97.32 58.93 14.21
C ARG A 11 -97.68 60.12 15.09
N GLU A 12 -97.28 61.33 14.72
CA GLU A 12 -97.70 62.55 15.41
C GLU A 12 -98.80 63.24 14.60
N GLN A 13 -100.04 62.95 15.00
CA GLN A 13 -101.21 63.75 14.69
C GLN A 13 -101.07 65.08 15.44
N ARG A 14 -100.91 66.21 14.73
CA ARG A 14 -101.20 67.53 15.29
C ARG A 14 -102.50 68.07 14.72
N GLN A 15 -103.44 68.22 15.64
CA GLN A 15 -104.76 68.79 15.47
C GLN A 15 -104.64 70.29 15.19
N ALA A 16 -105.46 70.78 14.26
CA ALA A 16 -105.67 72.18 13.99
C ALA A 16 -106.39 72.86 15.17
N PRO A 17 -105.95 74.06 15.62
CA PRO A 17 -106.76 74.87 16.52
C PRO A 17 -107.90 75.53 15.74
N GLN A 18 -109.12 75.35 16.24
CA GLN A 18 -110.34 76.00 15.75
C GLN A 18 -110.28 77.50 16.04
N ALA A 19 -110.59 78.31 15.03
CA ALA A 19 -110.77 79.75 15.14
C ALA A 19 -112.01 80.07 16.00
N GLU A 20 -111.79 80.84 17.07
CA GLU A 20 -112.85 81.47 17.86
C GLU A 20 -113.64 82.45 17.00
N LYS A 21 -114.96 82.30 17.04
CA LYS A 21 -115.94 83.20 16.44
C LYS A 21 -116.04 84.46 17.31
N PHE A 22 -115.73 85.62 16.75
CA PHE A 22 -115.95 86.92 17.37
C PHE A 22 -117.33 87.46 16.96
N ASP A 23 -118.15 87.80 17.95
CA ASP A 23 -119.56 88.20 17.86
C ASP A 23 -119.71 89.74 17.81
N PRO A 24 -120.27 90.34 16.75
CA PRO A 24 -120.35 91.79 16.60
C PRO A 24 -121.76 92.30 16.96
N ASN A 25 -121.99 92.72 18.20
CA ASN A 25 -123.20 93.47 18.55
C ASN A 25 -123.06 94.32 19.81
N ARG A 26 -122.65 95.59 19.68
CA ARG A 26 -123.01 96.59 20.70
C ARG A 26 -123.19 98.00 20.10
N ASN A 27 -124.42 98.48 20.25
CA ASN A 27 -124.99 99.70 19.68
C ASN A 27 -124.56 100.97 20.44
N MET A 28 -123.85 101.85 19.74
CA MET A 28 -124.08 103.31 19.57
C MET A 28 -125.18 104.02 20.41
N ARG A 29 -124.80 105.05 21.18
CA ARG A 29 -125.11 106.51 20.97
C ARG A 29 -125.18 107.32 22.28
N SER A 30 -124.34 108.36 22.37
CA SER A 30 -124.77 109.68 22.82
C SER A 30 -123.96 110.76 22.06
N PRO A 31 -124.51 111.97 21.83
CA PRO A 31 -124.10 112.83 20.73
C PRO A 31 -123.38 114.09 21.24
N GLN A 32 -122.08 114.00 21.51
CA GLN A 32 -121.29 115.21 21.85
C GLN A 32 -119.78 115.16 21.60
N GLU A 33 -119.27 114.23 20.77
CA GLU A 33 -117.79 114.06 20.61
C GLU A 33 -117.30 113.94 19.15
N LYS A 34 -118.00 114.56 18.18
CA LYS A 34 -117.66 114.50 16.75
C LYS A 34 -116.36 115.23 16.33
N GLY A 35 -115.64 115.85 17.25
CA GLY A 35 -114.29 116.43 17.03
C GLY A 35 -113.14 115.56 17.55
N HIS A 36 -113.40 114.64 18.48
CA HIS A 36 -112.40 113.72 19.06
C HIS A 36 -112.36 112.37 18.34
N VAL A 37 -113.51 111.92 17.78
CA VAL A 37 -113.61 110.67 17.00
C VAL A 37 -112.85 110.72 15.67
N ASN A 38 -112.71 111.88 15.03
CA ASN A 38 -111.89 112.02 13.82
C ASN A 38 -110.38 111.97 14.12
N HIS A 39 -109.95 112.27 15.35
CA HIS A 39 -108.56 112.12 15.76
C HIS A 39 -108.28 110.69 16.21
N LEU A 40 -109.22 110.05 16.91
CA LEU A 40 -109.17 108.64 17.30
C LEU A 40 -109.23 107.70 16.08
N MET A 41 -110.12 107.93 15.11
CA MET A 41 -110.14 107.14 13.86
C MET A 41 -108.88 107.36 13.02
N LYS A 42 -108.29 108.57 13.03
CA LYS A 42 -106.99 108.79 12.38
C LYS A 42 -105.88 108.02 13.10
N ASN A 43 -105.85 108.03 14.43
CA ASN A 43 -104.88 107.27 15.21
C ASN A 43 -105.06 105.76 15.03
N GLU A 44 -106.30 105.26 14.98
CA GLU A 44 -106.62 103.85 14.75
C GLU A 44 -106.28 103.43 13.31
N ILE A 45 -106.49 104.32 12.32
CA ILE A 45 -106.01 104.12 10.94
C ILE A 45 -104.47 104.14 10.89
N GLU A 46 -103.81 104.99 11.67
CA GLU A 46 -102.34 105.05 11.76
C GLU A 46 -101.79 103.77 12.41
N GLU A 47 -102.39 103.30 13.51
CA GLU A 47 -102.05 102.04 14.18
C GLU A 47 -102.32 100.83 13.30
N LEU A 48 -103.42 100.82 12.54
CA LEU A 48 -103.70 99.77 11.56
C LEU A 48 -102.70 99.81 10.39
N LYS A 49 -102.28 100.99 9.94
CA LYS A 49 -101.20 101.11 8.93
C LYS A 49 -99.86 100.65 9.47
N ASP A 50 -99.57 100.90 10.74
CA ASP A 50 -98.30 100.50 11.37
C ASP A 50 -98.29 99.01 11.68
N THR A 51 -99.43 98.42 12.08
CA THR A 51 -99.57 96.96 12.20
C THR A 51 -99.55 96.26 10.85
N VAL A 52 -100.15 96.82 9.80
CA VAL A 52 -100.02 96.29 8.44
C VAL A 52 -98.57 96.39 7.96
N ARG A 53 -97.89 97.52 8.15
CA ARG A 53 -96.45 97.66 7.82
C ARG A 53 -95.58 96.68 8.61
N TYR A 54 -95.89 96.47 9.89
CA TYR A 54 -95.21 95.50 10.74
C TYR A 54 -95.43 94.05 10.26
N LEU A 55 -96.66 93.69 9.90
CA LEU A 55 -96.99 92.37 9.36
C LEU A 55 -96.40 92.17 7.96
N GLU A 56 -96.36 93.19 7.11
CA GLU A 56 -95.67 93.17 5.82
C GLU A 56 -94.17 92.97 6.02
N HIS A 57 -93.56 93.69 6.96
CA HIS A 57 -92.16 93.49 7.32
C HIS A 57 -91.89 92.09 7.89
N GLN A 58 -92.77 91.56 8.74
CA GLN A 58 -92.67 90.18 9.23
C GLN A 58 -92.82 89.17 8.10
N LEU A 59 -93.75 89.38 7.17
CA LEU A 59 -93.93 88.50 6.00
C LEU A 59 -92.71 88.52 5.09
N VAL A 60 -92.11 89.68 4.85
CA VAL A 60 -90.86 89.81 4.08
C VAL A 60 -89.71 89.11 4.81
N SER A 61 -89.56 89.33 6.11
CA SER A 61 -88.56 88.64 6.93
C SER A 61 -88.74 87.13 6.89
N LYS A 62 -89.98 86.62 6.97
CA LYS A 62 -90.26 85.19 6.89
C LYS A 62 -90.05 84.59 5.51
N ARG A 63 -90.30 85.35 4.43
CA ARG A 63 -89.92 84.93 3.07
C ARG A 63 -88.41 84.85 2.91
N GLN A 64 -87.68 85.83 3.44
CA GLN A 64 -86.23 85.83 3.40
C GLN A 64 -85.65 84.65 4.20
N GLU A 65 -86.12 84.40 5.43
CA GLU A 65 -85.75 83.20 6.20
C GLU A 65 -86.08 81.91 5.41
N GLN A 66 -87.24 81.84 4.75
CA GLN A 66 -87.63 80.69 3.94
C GLN A 66 -86.70 80.50 2.73
N GLU A 67 -86.31 81.57 2.05
CA GLU A 67 -85.35 81.54 0.95
C GLU A 67 -83.96 81.10 1.43
N GLU A 68 -83.51 81.58 2.60
CA GLU A 68 -82.27 81.16 3.24
C GLU A 68 -82.30 79.66 3.57
N TYR A 69 -83.39 79.15 4.15
CA TYR A 69 -83.55 77.71 4.40
C TYR A 69 -83.58 76.88 3.12
N LEU A 70 -84.25 77.35 2.06
CA LEU A 70 -84.26 76.67 0.78
C LEU A 70 -82.85 76.64 0.16
N GLN A 71 -82.08 77.71 0.28
CA GLN A 71 -80.70 77.79 -0.17
C GLN A 71 -79.80 76.84 0.63
N GLU A 72 -79.97 76.77 1.95
CA GLU A 72 -79.25 75.84 2.83
C GLU A 72 -79.57 74.38 2.50
N ILE A 73 -80.85 74.04 2.30
CA ILE A 73 -81.28 72.71 1.87
C ILE A 73 -80.68 72.37 0.50
N PHE A 74 -80.64 73.33 -0.43
CA PHE A 74 -80.05 73.11 -1.75
C PHE A 74 -78.54 72.86 -1.66
N GLN A 75 -77.81 73.63 -0.84
CA GLN A 75 -76.39 73.43 -0.59
C GLN A 75 -76.09 72.10 0.11
N ALA A 76 -76.86 71.75 1.15
CA ALA A 76 -76.73 70.48 1.85
C ALA A 76 -77.00 69.29 0.91
N ASN A 77 -78.01 69.39 0.03
CA ASN A 77 -78.26 68.37 -0.99
C ASN A 77 -77.15 68.28 -2.04
N ALA A 78 -76.55 69.40 -2.44
CA ALA A 78 -75.40 69.41 -3.35
C ALA A 78 -74.19 68.72 -2.70
N GLN A 79 -73.87 69.06 -1.45
CA GLN A 79 -72.80 68.43 -0.67
C GLN A 79 -73.06 66.93 -0.42
N ALA A 80 -74.31 66.54 -0.16
CA ALA A 80 -74.68 65.14 -0.01
C ALA A 80 -74.45 64.35 -1.31
N LYS A 81 -74.79 64.93 -2.48
CA LYS A 81 -74.50 64.31 -3.78
C LYS A 81 -73.00 64.22 -4.06
N ASP A 82 -72.23 65.25 -3.75
CA ASP A 82 -70.78 65.23 -3.95
C ASP A 82 -70.10 64.19 -3.06
N SER A 83 -70.52 64.07 -1.80
CA SER A 83 -70.03 63.04 -0.88
C SER A 83 -70.46 61.62 -1.28
N GLU A 84 -71.66 61.43 -1.83
CA GLU A 84 -72.09 60.15 -2.41
C GLU A 84 -71.20 59.75 -3.60
N VAL A 85 -70.91 60.69 -4.50
CA VAL A 85 -69.99 60.45 -5.63
C VAL A 85 -68.57 60.12 -5.15
N GLN A 86 -68.08 60.80 -4.11
CA GLN A 86 -66.79 60.48 -3.50
C GLN A 86 -66.78 59.08 -2.88
N CYS A 87 -67.82 58.71 -2.13
CA CYS A 87 -67.97 57.39 -1.54
C CYS A 87 -67.98 56.28 -2.60
N ILE A 88 -68.69 56.48 -3.71
CA ILE A 88 -68.70 55.53 -4.84
C ILE A 88 -67.30 55.39 -5.46
N LYS A 89 -66.58 56.50 -5.64
CA LYS A 89 -65.20 56.48 -6.16
C LYS A 89 -64.25 55.74 -5.21
N GLU A 90 -64.31 56.00 -3.91
CA GLU A 90 -63.51 55.31 -2.90
C GLU A 90 -63.84 53.83 -2.82
N GLN A 91 -65.12 53.45 -2.94
CA GLN A 91 -65.54 52.05 -2.97
C GLN A 91 -65.00 51.34 -4.22
N ALA A 92 -65.03 51.98 -5.38
CA ALA A 92 -64.46 51.43 -6.61
C ALA A 92 -62.93 51.26 -6.52
N ILE A 93 -62.22 52.24 -5.93
CA ILE A 93 -60.78 52.17 -5.66
C ILE A 93 -60.48 51.01 -4.69
N THR A 94 -61.22 50.89 -3.61
CA THR A 94 -61.06 49.82 -2.61
C THR A 94 -61.32 48.45 -3.21
N GLN A 95 -62.34 48.31 -4.06
CA GLN A 95 -62.63 47.07 -4.78
C GLN A 95 -61.50 46.70 -5.75
N LYS A 96 -60.93 47.67 -6.46
CA LYS A 96 -59.77 47.47 -7.34
C LYS A 96 -58.54 47.04 -6.53
N HIS A 97 -58.27 47.67 -5.39
CA HIS A 97 -57.19 47.25 -4.51
C HIS A 97 -57.41 45.82 -3.98
N ALA A 98 -58.61 45.47 -3.53
CA ALA A 98 -58.94 44.12 -3.09
C ALA A 98 -58.73 43.06 -4.19
N GLN A 99 -59.07 43.38 -5.44
CA GLN A 99 -58.77 42.51 -6.58
C GLN A 99 -57.26 42.36 -6.82
N ASN A 100 -56.50 43.46 -6.76
CA ASN A 100 -55.05 43.42 -6.90
C ASN A 100 -54.39 42.60 -5.78
N TYR A 101 -54.84 42.74 -4.53
CA TYR A 101 -54.36 41.92 -3.41
C TYR A 101 -54.63 40.44 -3.63
N LYS A 102 -55.83 40.05 -4.07
CA LYS A 102 -56.15 38.66 -4.41
C LYS A 102 -55.28 38.11 -5.54
N GLN A 103 -54.99 38.91 -6.56
CA GLN A 103 -54.10 38.50 -7.65
C GLN A 103 -52.65 38.32 -7.16
N LEU A 104 -52.18 39.21 -6.28
CA LEU A 104 -50.83 39.13 -5.72
C LEU A 104 -50.69 37.94 -4.77
N GLU A 105 -51.70 37.68 -3.94
CA GLU A 105 -51.78 36.51 -3.06
C GLU A 105 -51.74 35.21 -3.85
N LYS A 106 -52.53 35.13 -4.94
CA LYS A 106 -52.47 33.97 -5.85
C LYS A 106 -51.06 33.78 -6.46
N LYS A 107 -50.44 34.85 -6.97
CA LYS A 107 -49.08 34.77 -7.52
C LYS A 107 -48.06 34.35 -6.48
N PHE A 108 -48.21 34.81 -5.24
CA PHE A 108 -47.33 34.42 -4.14
C PHE A 108 -47.46 32.93 -3.82
N GLU A 109 -48.68 32.40 -3.77
CA GLU A 109 -48.92 30.97 -3.54
C GLU A 109 -48.41 30.12 -4.72
N ASP A 110 -48.63 30.54 -5.96
CA ASP A 110 -48.11 29.86 -7.15
C ASP A 110 -46.56 29.82 -7.12
N HIS A 111 -45.91 30.93 -6.72
CA HIS A 111 -44.45 30.98 -6.55
C HIS A 111 -43.96 30.09 -5.41
N LYS A 112 -44.68 30.04 -4.30
CA LYS A 112 -44.34 29.20 -3.15
C LYS A 112 -44.42 27.71 -3.53
N VAL A 113 -45.48 27.28 -4.20
CA VAL A 113 -45.62 25.90 -4.70
C VAL A 113 -44.50 25.56 -5.68
N ALA A 114 -44.16 26.47 -6.60
CA ALA A 114 -43.05 26.27 -7.53
C ALA A 114 -41.69 26.16 -6.81
N GLN A 115 -41.47 26.97 -5.77
CA GLN A 115 -40.27 26.92 -4.94
C GLN A 115 -40.19 25.60 -4.15
N ASP A 116 -41.28 25.17 -3.52
CA ASP A 116 -41.35 23.91 -2.78
C ASP A 116 -41.04 22.72 -3.70
N HIS A 117 -41.58 22.71 -4.91
CA HIS A 117 -41.27 21.68 -5.92
C HIS A 117 -39.80 21.70 -6.37
N ILE A 118 -39.17 22.87 -6.50
CA ILE A 118 -37.74 22.99 -6.82
C ILE A 118 -36.89 22.44 -5.65
N VAL A 119 -37.26 22.78 -4.40
CA VAL A 119 -36.58 22.29 -3.21
C VAL A 119 -36.71 20.78 -3.10
N GLU A 120 -37.91 20.22 -3.23
CA GLU A 120 -38.15 18.77 -3.21
C GLU A 120 -37.32 18.05 -4.28
N LYS A 121 -37.31 18.55 -5.51
CA LYS A 121 -36.50 18.00 -6.61
C LYS A 121 -35.00 18.07 -6.29
N ALA A 122 -34.53 19.15 -5.66
CA ALA A 122 -33.14 19.28 -5.26
C ALA A 122 -32.78 18.32 -4.12
N THR A 123 -33.67 18.14 -3.13
CA THR A 123 -33.49 17.20 -2.02
C THR A 123 -33.44 15.75 -2.50
N LEU A 124 -34.30 15.36 -3.44
CA LEU A 124 -34.26 14.03 -4.05
C LEU A 124 -32.93 13.78 -4.78
N LYS A 125 -32.49 14.71 -5.64
CA LYS A 125 -31.20 14.61 -6.33
C LYS A 125 -30.01 14.54 -5.37
N PHE A 126 -30.05 15.31 -4.29
CA PHE A 126 -29.01 15.26 -3.27
C PHE A 126 -28.97 13.88 -2.59
N GLY A 127 -30.13 13.28 -2.32
CA GLY A 127 -30.23 11.91 -1.83
C GLY A 127 -29.64 10.89 -2.82
N ASP A 128 -29.93 11.03 -4.11
CA ASP A 128 -29.37 10.16 -5.15
C ASP A 128 -27.84 10.25 -5.21
N TYR A 129 -27.28 11.46 -5.20
CA TYR A 129 -25.82 11.66 -5.18
C TYR A 129 -25.18 11.13 -3.90
N GLN A 130 -25.82 11.30 -2.73
CA GLN A 130 -25.30 10.73 -1.49
C GLN A 130 -25.28 9.20 -1.52
N ASN A 131 -26.31 8.57 -2.09
CA ASN A 131 -26.34 7.12 -2.28
C ASN A 131 -25.27 6.64 -3.26
N GLU A 132 -25.04 7.38 -4.35
CA GLU A 132 -23.98 7.09 -5.31
C GLU A 132 -22.58 7.20 -4.67
N ILE A 133 -22.34 8.26 -3.88
CA ILE A 133 -21.09 8.43 -3.10
C ILE A 133 -20.89 7.24 -2.17
N ASN A 134 -21.90 6.86 -1.38
CA ASN A 134 -21.80 5.73 -0.46
C ASN A 134 -21.49 4.40 -1.20
N ASN A 135 -22.12 4.16 -2.35
CA ASN A 135 -21.85 2.98 -3.18
C ASN A 135 -20.41 2.98 -3.72
N LYS A 136 -19.90 4.13 -4.15
CA LYS A 136 -18.51 4.29 -4.63
C LYS A 136 -17.50 4.13 -3.48
N GLU A 137 -17.81 4.61 -2.29
CA GLU A 137 -16.98 4.40 -1.09
C GLU A 137 -16.91 2.92 -0.70
N GLU A 138 -18.02 2.18 -0.76
CA GLU A 138 -18.04 0.74 -0.53
C GLU A 138 -17.24 -0.03 -1.60
N GLU A 139 -17.37 0.35 -2.87
CA GLU A 139 -16.58 -0.22 -3.97
C GLU A 139 -15.08 0.03 -3.77
N LEU A 140 -14.69 1.24 -3.39
CA LEU A 140 -13.31 1.60 -3.07
C LEU A 140 -12.77 0.82 -1.87
N ALA A 141 -13.58 0.63 -0.82
CA ALA A 141 -13.21 -0.19 0.34
C ALA A 141 -12.98 -1.66 -0.08
N SER A 142 -13.86 -2.22 -0.93
CA SER A 142 -13.69 -3.56 -1.49
C SER A 142 -12.44 -3.69 -2.35
N MET A 143 -12.11 -2.69 -3.18
CA MET A 143 -10.88 -2.69 -3.97
C MET A 143 -9.63 -2.59 -3.10
N ARG A 144 -9.64 -1.76 -2.05
CA ARG A 144 -8.54 -1.67 -1.08
C ARG A 144 -8.29 -3.00 -0.36
N ALA A 145 -9.36 -3.69 0.07
CA ALA A 145 -9.24 -5.01 0.69
C ALA A 145 -8.65 -6.05 -0.27
N ARG A 146 -9.09 -6.05 -1.55
CA ARG A 146 -8.54 -6.94 -2.58
C ARG A 146 -7.05 -6.66 -2.86
N LEU A 147 -6.66 -5.39 -2.96
CA LEU A 147 -5.25 -5.01 -3.13
C LEU A 147 -4.40 -5.44 -1.95
N HIS A 148 -4.90 -5.29 -0.73
CA HIS A 148 -4.19 -5.74 0.47
C HIS A 148 -3.97 -7.26 0.46
N ASN A 149 -5.02 -8.05 0.19
CA ASN A 149 -4.91 -9.50 0.08
C ASN A 149 -3.92 -9.92 -1.03
N LYS A 150 -3.93 -9.24 -2.18
CA LYS A 150 -2.96 -9.50 -3.26
C LYS A 150 -1.53 -9.15 -2.89
N ALA A 151 -1.32 -8.09 -2.10
CA ALA A 151 0.00 -7.76 -1.58
C ALA A 151 0.50 -8.84 -0.59
N GLU A 152 -0.38 -9.38 0.26
CA GLU A 152 -0.03 -10.50 1.14
C GLU A 152 0.29 -11.79 0.37
N GLU A 153 -0.52 -12.14 -0.65
CA GLU A 153 -0.24 -13.28 -1.53
C GLU A 153 1.12 -13.14 -2.22
N LEU A 154 1.46 -11.95 -2.73
CA LEU A 154 2.76 -11.67 -3.35
C LEU A 154 3.91 -11.83 -2.34
N LYS A 155 3.75 -11.34 -1.11
CA LYS A 155 4.75 -11.50 -0.05
C LYS A 155 4.98 -12.98 0.28
N ILE A 156 3.92 -13.79 0.34
CA ILE A 156 4.05 -15.25 0.55
C ILE A 156 4.78 -15.90 -0.63
N ALA A 157 4.44 -15.53 -1.87
CA ALA A 157 5.11 -16.03 -3.07
C ALA A 157 6.61 -15.65 -3.10
N GLU A 158 6.96 -14.43 -2.70
CA GLU A 158 8.33 -13.94 -2.59
C GLU A 158 9.14 -14.74 -1.55
N ILE A 159 8.58 -14.96 -0.36
CA ILE A 159 9.20 -15.82 0.67
C ILE A 159 9.40 -17.24 0.13
N GLY A 160 8.42 -17.77 -0.62
CA GLY A 160 8.52 -19.08 -1.27
C GLY A 160 9.65 -19.13 -2.31
N ALA A 161 9.78 -18.09 -3.14
CA ALA A 161 10.84 -17.97 -4.13
C ALA A 161 12.24 -17.90 -3.49
N VAL A 162 12.41 -17.10 -2.45
CA VAL A 162 13.68 -17.00 -1.70
C VAL A 162 14.03 -18.33 -1.05
N THR A 163 13.06 -19.01 -0.44
CA THR A 163 13.27 -20.33 0.19
C THR A 163 13.69 -21.38 -0.85
N ASN A 164 13.05 -21.38 -2.03
CA ASN A 164 13.41 -22.29 -3.12
C ASN A 164 14.80 -21.97 -3.67
N HIS A 165 15.17 -20.69 -3.77
CA HIS A 165 16.51 -20.28 -4.21
C HIS A 165 17.59 -20.77 -3.22
N ILE A 166 17.37 -20.62 -1.91
CA ILE A 166 18.28 -21.15 -0.88
C ILE A 166 18.44 -22.67 -1.04
N ARG A 167 17.34 -23.41 -1.17
CA ARG A 167 17.41 -24.87 -1.39
C ARG A 167 18.14 -25.26 -2.67
N ALA A 168 17.94 -24.51 -3.75
CA ALA A 168 18.65 -24.75 -5.01
C ALA A 168 20.17 -24.53 -4.84
N ASN A 169 20.57 -23.52 -4.06
CA ASN A 169 21.97 -23.27 -3.74
C ASN A 169 22.55 -24.38 -2.83
N ASP A 170 21.79 -24.86 -1.85
CA ASP A 170 22.20 -25.98 -0.99
C ASP A 170 22.43 -27.26 -1.80
N PHE A 171 21.50 -27.59 -2.72
CA PHE A 171 21.69 -28.71 -3.65
C PHE A 171 22.87 -28.49 -4.59
N GLY A 172 23.10 -27.26 -5.05
CA GLY A 172 24.28 -26.91 -5.84
C GLY A 172 25.58 -27.18 -5.08
N ALA A 173 25.65 -26.81 -3.80
CA ALA A 173 26.81 -27.09 -2.95
C ALA A 173 27.00 -28.61 -2.74
N GLU A 174 25.93 -29.37 -2.50
CA GLU A 174 25.99 -30.83 -2.36
C GLU A 174 26.47 -31.51 -3.65
N ILE A 175 26.06 -31.02 -4.82
CA ILE A 175 26.53 -31.53 -6.12
C ILE A 175 28.04 -31.31 -6.25
N VAL A 176 28.54 -30.11 -5.93
CA VAL A 176 29.98 -29.80 -5.99
C VAL A 176 30.78 -30.70 -5.05
N GLU A 177 30.33 -30.87 -3.80
CA GLU A 177 30.99 -31.77 -2.84
C GLU A 177 31.03 -33.21 -3.35
N ARG A 178 29.93 -33.71 -3.92
CA ARG A 178 29.88 -35.05 -4.52
C ARG A 178 30.79 -35.18 -5.74
N GLU A 179 30.92 -34.14 -6.56
CA GLU A 179 31.86 -34.12 -7.68
C GLU A 179 33.32 -34.19 -7.22
N GLU A 180 33.68 -33.46 -6.15
CA GLU A 180 35.00 -33.53 -5.53
C GLU A 180 35.31 -34.95 -5.03
N ILE A 181 34.37 -35.58 -4.32
CA ILE A 181 34.52 -36.98 -3.86
C ILE A 181 34.69 -37.93 -5.05
N ILE A 182 33.90 -37.77 -6.12
CA ILE A 182 34.04 -38.58 -7.33
C ILE A 182 35.42 -38.39 -7.97
N GLN A 183 35.95 -37.16 -7.99
CA GLN A 183 37.29 -36.89 -8.51
C GLN A 183 38.38 -37.53 -7.65
N GLN A 184 38.28 -37.44 -6.32
CA GLN A 184 39.20 -38.10 -5.39
C GLN A 184 39.21 -39.62 -5.60
N LEU A 185 38.04 -40.25 -5.64
CA LEU A 185 37.92 -41.70 -5.88
C LEU A 185 38.48 -42.10 -7.26
N LYS A 186 38.32 -41.27 -8.28
CA LYS A 186 38.93 -41.52 -9.60
C LYS A 186 40.46 -41.47 -9.53
N SER A 187 41.03 -40.52 -8.80
CA SER A 187 42.48 -40.44 -8.56
C SER A 187 42.99 -41.66 -7.81
N GLU A 188 42.34 -42.05 -6.72
CA GLU A 188 42.71 -43.25 -5.95
C GLU A 188 42.66 -44.52 -6.80
N VAL A 189 41.62 -44.69 -7.63
CA VAL A 189 41.52 -45.82 -8.56
C VAL A 189 42.65 -45.80 -9.59
N GLN A 190 43.08 -44.62 -10.05
CA GLN A 190 44.21 -44.47 -10.96
C GLN A 190 45.54 -44.83 -10.29
N ASP A 191 45.77 -44.35 -9.07
CA ASP A 191 46.96 -44.65 -8.28
C ASP A 191 47.07 -46.14 -7.96
N LEU A 192 45.96 -46.78 -7.55
CA LEU A 192 45.90 -48.22 -7.31
C LEU A 192 46.18 -49.03 -8.59
N LYS A 193 45.69 -48.58 -9.75
CA LYS A 193 46.02 -49.20 -11.04
C LYS A 193 47.51 -49.06 -11.35
N GLN A 194 48.11 -47.90 -11.09
CA GLN A 194 49.54 -47.70 -11.29
C GLN A 194 50.37 -48.61 -10.36
N GLN A 195 50.04 -48.67 -9.07
CA GLN A 195 50.67 -49.59 -8.12
C GLN A 195 50.52 -51.06 -8.53
N LEU A 196 49.37 -51.45 -9.07
CA LEU A 196 49.17 -52.79 -9.61
C LEU A 196 50.09 -53.06 -10.81
N HIS A 197 50.26 -52.10 -11.71
CA HIS A 197 51.17 -52.24 -12.84
C HIS A 197 52.65 -52.30 -12.40
N GLU A 198 53.04 -51.47 -11.42
CA GLU A 198 54.39 -51.47 -10.85
C GLU A 198 54.70 -52.80 -10.16
N THR A 199 53.79 -53.31 -9.32
CA THR A 199 53.96 -54.63 -8.68
C THR A 199 53.98 -55.77 -9.68
N GLN A 200 53.20 -55.70 -10.77
CA GLN A 200 53.28 -56.67 -11.87
C GLN A 200 54.62 -56.59 -12.60
N ALA A 201 55.14 -55.39 -12.87
CA ALA A 201 56.45 -55.21 -13.48
C ALA A 201 57.57 -55.72 -12.57
N GLN A 202 57.50 -55.41 -11.28
CA GLN A 202 58.42 -55.89 -10.26
C GLN A 202 58.39 -57.42 -10.15
N ARG A 203 57.22 -58.06 -10.15
CA ARG A 203 57.12 -59.53 -10.18
C ARG A 203 57.76 -60.14 -11.43
N LYS A 204 57.63 -59.49 -12.60
CA LYS A 204 58.28 -59.95 -13.83
C LYS A 204 59.81 -59.81 -13.76
N SER A 205 60.31 -58.69 -13.22
CA SER A 205 61.75 -58.51 -13.03
C SER A 205 62.31 -59.43 -11.94
N GLU A 206 61.59 -59.63 -10.84
CA GLU A 206 61.94 -60.58 -9.78
C GLU A 206 61.95 -62.01 -10.30
N GLY A 207 60.98 -62.40 -11.13
CA GLY A 207 61.00 -63.70 -11.80
C GLY A 207 62.25 -63.88 -12.68
N THR A 208 62.67 -62.82 -13.37
CA THR A 208 63.90 -62.83 -14.19
C THR A 208 65.15 -62.90 -13.32
N ALA A 209 65.23 -62.09 -12.26
CA ALA A 209 66.34 -62.07 -11.31
C ALA A 209 66.45 -63.39 -10.52
N LEU A 210 65.32 -64.01 -10.15
CA LEU A 210 65.31 -65.33 -9.52
C LEU A 210 65.90 -66.39 -10.44
N LEU A 211 65.57 -66.36 -11.73
CA LEU A 211 66.19 -67.25 -12.72
C LEU A 211 67.69 -67.00 -12.85
N GLU A 212 68.14 -65.74 -12.90
CA GLU A 212 69.57 -65.41 -12.92
C GLU A 212 70.29 -65.86 -11.64
N VAL A 213 69.70 -65.64 -10.46
CA VAL A 213 70.25 -66.09 -9.18
C VAL A 213 70.32 -67.62 -9.13
N GLU A 214 69.31 -68.33 -9.63
CA GLU A 214 69.36 -69.79 -9.76
C GLU A 214 70.47 -70.25 -10.70
N HIS A 215 70.65 -69.60 -11.84
CA HIS A 215 71.75 -69.87 -12.76
C HIS A 215 73.12 -69.63 -12.11
N ILE A 216 73.31 -68.49 -11.43
CA ILE A 216 74.56 -68.15 -10.74
C ILE A 216 74.81 -69.11 -9.57
N LYS A 217 73.78 -69.50 -8.82
CA LYS A 217 73.91 -70.50 -7.75
C LYS A 217 74.34 -71.85 -8.32
N ALA A 218 73.72 -72.31 -9.41
CA ALA A 218 74.08 -73.55 -10.07
C ALA A 218 75.54 -73.52 -10.59
N ASP A 219 75.95 -72.40 -11.19
CA ASP A 219 77.33 -72.21 -11.68
C ASP A 219 78.34 -72.11 -10.54
N ASN A 220 78.03 -71.37 -9.47
CA ASN A 220 78.87 -71.31 -8.28
C ASN A 220 78.98 -72.69 -7.62
N GLU A 221 77.90 -73.46 -7.54
CA GLU A 221 77.93 -74.83 -7.02
C GLU A 221 78.80 -75.73 -7.92
N ARG A 222 78.72 -75.56 -9.24
CA ARG A 222 79.56 -76.28 -10.21
C ARG A 222 81.04 -75.89 -10.08
N LEU A 223 81.34 -74.61 -9.93
CA LEU A 223 82.68 -74.06 -9.70
C LEU A 223 83.25 -74.56 -8.38
N ILE A 224 82.47 -74.53 -7.29
CA ILE A 224 82.86 -75.07 -5.99
C ILE A 224 83.12 -76.58 -6.11
N LYS A 225 82.30 -77.34 -6.85
CA LYS A 225 82.52 -78.77 -7.12
C LYS A 225 83.81 -79.02 -7.93
N LEU A 226 84.15 -78.14 -8.88
CA LEU A 226 85.39 -78.20 -9.66
C LEU A 226 86.62 -77.87 -8.81
N LEU A 227 86.56 -76.78 -8.05
CA LEU A 227 87.64 -76.34 -7.15
C LEU A 227 87.88 -77.35 -6.02
N LYS A 228 86.82 -77.99 -5.50
CA LYS A 228 86.95 -79.10 -4.52
C LYS A 228 87.75 -80.30 -5.08
N LYS A 229 87.81 -80.50 -6.41
CA LYS A 229 88.61 -81.58 -7.04
C LYS A 229 90.08 -81.22 -7.23
N THR A 230 90.43 -79.93 -7.21
CA THR A 230 91.84 -79.49 -7.27
C THR A 230 92.49 -79.59 -5.90
N LYS A 231 93.74 -80.08 -5.84
CA LYS A 231 94.46 -80.32 -4.57
C LYS A 231 94.72 -79.03 -3.78
N GLU A 232 94.79 -77.90 -4.47
CA GLU A 232 95.14 -76.57 -3.91
C GLU A 232 93.96 -75.90 -3.18
N PHE A 233 92.71 -76.18 -3.56
CA PHE A 233 91.52 -75.48 -3.04
C PHE A 233 90.60 -76.33 -2.16
N LYS A 234 91.08 -77.50 -1.71
CA LYS A 234 90.28 -78.44 -0.91
C LYS A 234 89.82 -77.85 0.43
N GLU A 235 90.60 -76.94 1.02
CA GLU A 235 90.24 -76.27 2.29
C GLU A 235 89.27 -75.10 2.10
N PHE A 236 89.36 -74.37 0.99
CA PHE A 236 88.48 -73.23 0.70
C PHE A 236 87.00 -73.64 0.56
N GLY A 237 86.76 -74.85 0.05
CA GLY A 237 85.42 -75.43 0.00
C GLY A 237 84.79 -75.73 1.36
N LYS A 238 85.58 -75.83 2.45
CA LYS A 238 85.06 -75.91 3.83
C LYS A 238 84.81 -74.52 4.43
N TYR A 239 85.62 -73.54 4.04
CA TYR A 239 85.57 -72.17 4.56
C TYR A 239 84.33 -71.39 4.10
N THR A 240 83.95 -71.54 2.82
CA THR A 240 82.78 -70.85 2.23
C THR A 240 81.43 -71.27 2.82
N GLU A 241 81.34 -72.45 3.42
CA GLU A 241 80.15 -72.90 4.18
C GLU A 241 79.95 -72.09 5.50
N THR A 242 80.91 -71.24 5.90
CA THR A 242 80.94 -70.61 7.24
C THR A 242 80.58 -69.11 7.28
N ILE A 243 80.52 -68.38 6.14
CA ILE A 243 80.55 -66.89 6.13
C ILE A 243 79.24 -66.18 5.68
N SER A 244 78.20 -66.88 5.24
CA SER A 244 76.98 -66.21 4.75
C SER A 244 76.09 -65.60 5.86
N GLY A 245 76.40 -64.38 6.32
CA GLY A 245 75.39 -63.35 6.63
C GLY A 245 75.31 -62.73 8.04
N SER A 246 76.13 -61.69 8.30
CA SER A 246 75.97 -60.44 9.11
C SER A 246 75.06 -60.30 10.36
N VAL A 247 74.50 -61.36 10.91
CA VAL A 247 74.08 -61.40 12.31
C VAL A 247 74.41 -62.80 12.79
N ARG A 248 75.20 -62.91 13.86
CA ARG A 248 75.59 -64.22 14.34
C ARG A 248 74.56 -64.69 15.35
N TYR A 249 73.83 -65.74 15.00
CA TYR A 249 73.04 -66.48 15.96
C TYR A 249 74.00 -67.18 16.93
N LEU A 250 73.90 -66.88 18.22
CA LEU A 250 74.66 -67.59 19.24
C LEU A 250 73.82 -68.76 19.77
N PRO A 251 74.13 -70.01 19.39
CA PRO A 251 73.42 -71.16 19.93
C PRO A 251 73.60 -71.18 21.45
N SER A 252 72.49 -71.19 22.18
CA SER A 252 72.54 -71.26 23.65
C SER A 252 73.18 -72.58 24.06
N ALA A 253 74.33 -72.50 24.73
CA ALA A 253 75.09 -73.64 25.25
C ALA A 253 74.33 -74.48 26.31
N GLN A 254 73.06 -74.17 26.60
CA GLN A 254 72.24 -74.83 27.61
C GLN A 254 71.13 -75.73 27.06
N THR A 255 71.04 -75.97 25.75
CA THR A 255 69.99 -76.85 25.19
C THR A 255 70.25 -78.35 25.38
N GLU A 256 71.42 -78.77 25.88
CA GLU A 256 71.76 -80.21 26.02
C GLU A 256 71.06 -80.96 27.17
N LYS A 257 70.17 -80.34 27.95
CA LYS A 257 69.41 -81.08 29.00
C LYS A 257 67.92 -80.71 29.08
N CYS A 258 67.22 -80.66 27.95
CA CYS A 258 65.79 -80.96 28.00
C CYS A 258 65.61 -82.47 27.87
N ILE A 259 65.45 -83.12 29.01
CA ILE A 259 65.07 -84.53 29.14
C ILE A 259 63.81 -84.77 28.29
N VAL A 260 64.00 -85.59 27.27
CA VAL A 260 63.04 -86.06 26.28
C VAL A 260 61.76 -86.56 26.96
N LYS A 261 60.69 -85.73 26.99
CA LYS A 261 59.33 -86.27 26.95
C LYS A 261 59.02 -86.50 25.47
N LYS A 262 58.99 -87.77 25.07
CA LYS A 262 58.57 -88.26 23.75
C LYS A 262 57.27 -87.57 23.32
N CYS A 263 57.36 -86.67 22.36
CA CYS A 263 56.24 -86.35 21.47
C CYS A 263 56.49 -87.07 20.13
N PRO A 264 55.45 -87.68 19.54
CA PRO A 264 55.58 -88.52 18.36
C PRO A 264 55.93 -87.68 17.13
N SER A 265 56.94 -88.17 16.41
CA SER A 265 57.41 -87.75 15.10
C SER A 265 56.27 -87.61 14.09
N ASN A 266 56.06 -86.39 13.58
CA ASN A 266 55.72 -86.07 12.19
C ASN A 266 55.37 -84.57 12.01
N ALA A 267 56.25 -83.68 12.45
CA ALA A 267 56.20 -82.26 12.09
C ALA A 267 57.61 -81.82 11.65
N THR A 268 57.89 -81.91 10.36
CA THR A 268 59.05 -81.29 9.73
C THR A 268 58.88 -79.77 9.80
N GLY A 269 59.61 -79.15 10.71
CA GLY A 269 59.58 -77.72 10.99
C GLY A 269 59.36 -77.49 12.48
N GLU A 270 60.42 -77.65 13.28
CA GLU A 270 60.42 -77.15 14.66
C GLU A 270 60.15 -75.64 14.60
N ASN A 271 58.92 -75.25 14.92
CA ASN A 271 58.52 -73.86 15.17
C ASN A 271 59.25 -73.42 16.44
N ILE A 272 60.52 -73.02 16.29
CA ILE A 272 61.23 -72.28 17.33
C ILE A 272 60.38 -71.04 17.59
N ASP A 273 59.94 -70.86 18.83
CA ASP A 273 59.14 -69.69 19.21
C ASP A 273 59.90 -68.42 18.76
N PRO A 274 59.35 -67.62 17.85
CA PRO A 274 60.03 -66.44 17.30
C PRO A 274 60.36 -65.40 18.36
N ASN A 275 59.86 -65.52 19.60
CA ASN A 275 60.29 -64.68 20.71
C ASN A 275 61.58 -65.15 21.39
N ILE A 276 61.90 -66.45 21.38
CA ILE A 276 63.14 -66.98 21.96
C ILE A 276 64.31 -66.71 21.02
N GLU A 277 64.07 -66.86 19.71
CA GLU A 277 65.09 -66.65 18.68
C GLU A 277 65.62 -65.21 18.70
N LYS A 278 64.72 -64.24 18.96
CA LYS A 278 65.09 -62.83 19.08
C LYS A 278 66.26 -62.64 20.02
N ASP A 279 66.32 -63.27 21.19
CA ASP A 279 67.33 -62.96 22.22
C ASP A 279 68.76 -63.45 21.92
N HIS A 280 68.92 -64.28 20.88
CA HIS A 280 70.19 -64.90 20.52
C HIS A 280 70.90 -64.23 19.34
N TRP A 281 70.23 -63.26 18.71
CA TRP A 281 70.84 -62.43 17.67
C TRP A 281 71.66 -61.33 18.33
N ILE A 282 72.96 -61.34 18.06
CA ILE A 282 73.92 -60.35 18.56
C ILE A 282 74.53 -59.61 17.38
N PRO A 283 74.72 -58.28 17.47
CA PRO A 283 75.44 -57.52 16.47
C PRO A 283 76.84 -58.09 16.25
N GLN A 284 77.21 -58.24 14.98
CA GLN A 284 78.51 -58.79 14.59
C GLN A 284 79.67 -57.98 15.17
N GLU A 285 79.55 -56.65 15.23
CA GLU A 285 80.54 -55.75 15.83
C GLU A 285 80.80 -56.08 17.31
N ALA A 286 79.76 -56.41 18.08
CA ALA A 286 79.90 -56.77 19.49
C ALA A 286 80.63 -58.12 19.64
N PHE A 287 80.35 -59.06 18.74
CA PHE A 287 81.06 -60.34 18.69
C PHE A 287 82.53 -60.15 18.33
N GLU A 288 82.84 -59.32 17.33
CA GLU A 288 84.20 -59.02 16.89
C GLU A 288 85.03 -58.34 17.97
N ILE A 289 84.46 -57.38 18.69
CA ILE A 289 85.13 -56.73 19.83
C ILE A 289 85.42 -57.77 20.93
N ALA A 290 84.46 -58.61 21.27
CA ALA A 290 84.65 -59.64 22.29
C ALA A 290 85.70 -60.69 21.88
N TYR A 291 85.73 -61.05 20.60
CA TYR A 291 86.73 -61.96 20.06
C TYR A 291 88.12 -61.32 20.01
N LYS A 292 88.21 -60.02 19.69
CA LYS A 292 89.47 -59.26 19.74
C LYS A 292 90.05 -59.20 21.16
N ILE A 293 89.20 -58.96 22.16
CA ILE A 293 89.59 -59.01 23.58
C ILE A 293 90.07 -60.42 23.97
N LYS A 294 89.42 -61.48 23.47
CA LYS A 294 89.89 -62.86 23.68
C LYS A 294 91.30 -63.09 23.16
N THR A 295 91.58 -62.58 21.96
CA THR A 295 92.89 -62.71 21.31
C THR A 295 93.98 -61.87 21.99
N GLU A 296 93.63 -60.68 22.51
CA GLU A 296 94.57 -59.79 23.21
C GLU A 296 94.98 -60.31 24.60
N HIS A 297 94.17 -61.17 25.22
CA HIS A 297 94.45 -61.79 26.52
C HIS A 297 94.91 -63.25 26.43
N ASP A 298 95.60 -63.61 25.34
CA ASP A 298 96.18 -64.95 25.09
C ASP A 298 95.22 -66.12 25.34
N GLY A 299 93.92 -65.93 25.06
CA GLY A 299 92.92 -66.99 25.18
C GLY A 299 92.58 -67.40 26.63
N GLN A 300 92.99 -66.64 27.64
CA GLN A 300 92.59 -66.89 29.05
C GLN A 300 91.07 -66.82 29.25
N LEU A 301 90.36 -66.11 28.38
CA LEU A 301 88.89 -66.03 28.37
C LEU A 301 88.29 -67.23 27.62
N ASN A 302 87.62 -68.10 28.37
CA ASN A 302 86.87 -69.22 27.82
C ASN A 302 85.71 -68.73 26.94
N ASP A 303 85.45 -69.37 25.80
CA ASP A 303 84.36 -69.01 24.87
C ASP A 303 82.99 -68.98 25.55
N LEU A 304 82.81 -69.85 26.56
CA LEU A 304 81.59 -69.89 27.36
C LEU A 304 81.38 -68.58 28.15
N MET A 305 82.46 -67.99 28.67
CA MET A 305 82.40 -66.71 29.39
C MET A 305 82.12 -65.55 28.44
N ILE A 306 82.70 -65.57 27.24
CA ILE A 306 82.46 -64.56 26.21
C ILE A 306 81.00 -64.61 25.72
N ASN A 307 80.48 -65.81 25.46
CA ASN A 307 79.10 -65.99 25.04
C ASN A 307 78.12 -65.56 26.15
N GLN A 308 78.40 -65.90 27.41
CA GLN A 308 77.61 -65.43 28.55
C GLN A 308 77.66 -63.90 28.72
N LEU A 309 78.83 -63.30 28.51
CA LEU A 309 79.00 -61.84 28.56
C LEU A 309 78.20 -61.17 27.45
N LEU A 310 78.32 -61.64 26.20
CA LEU A 310 77.58 -61.10 25.06
C LEU A 310 76.06 -61.26 25.23
N GLN A 311 75.59 -62.40 25.74
CA GLN A 311 74.18 -62.60 26.08
C GLN A 311 73.72 -61.63 27.18
N SER A 312 74.51 -61.45 28.23
CA SER A 312 74.22 -60.51 29.31
C SER A 312 74.18 -59.06 28.81
N LEU A 313 75.11 -58.69 27.93
CA LEU A 313 75.17 -57.37 27.30
C LEU A 313 73.96 -57.14 26.37
N ASN A 314 73.61 -58.12 25.54
CA ASN A 314 72.44 -58.05 24.66
C ASN A 314 71.15 -57.89 25.47
N LYS A 315 71.04 -58.60 26.60
CA LYS A 315 69.92 -58.47 27.53
C LYS A 315 69.81 -57.04 28.09
N VAL A 316 70.92 -56.48 28.59
CA VAL A 316 70.95 -55.11 29.13
C VAL A 316 70.63 -54.08 28.05
N TRP A 317 71.21 -54.23 26.85
CA TRP A 317 70.98 -53.33 25.73
C TRP A 317 69.51 -53.35 25.29
N ARG A 318 68.92 -54.54 25.14
CA ARG A 318 67.49 -54.68 24.82
C ARG A 318 66.59 -54.12 25.89
N GLU A 319 66.92 -54.32 27.16
CA GLU A 319 66.12 -53.74 28.24
C GLU A 319 66.17 -52.21 28.21
N ARG A 320 67.36 -51.63 27.98
CA ARG A 320 67.54 -50.19 27.80
C ARG A 320 66.75 -49.68 26.60
N GLU A 321 66.84 -50.36 25.46
CA GLU A 321 66.16 -49.94 24.23
C GLU A 321 64.64 -50.08 24.37
N ARG A 322 64.17 -51.16 25.01
CA ARG A 322 62.76 -51.33 25.35
C ARG A 322 62.25 -50.20 26.24
N LYS A 323 63.02 -49.80 27.27
CA LYS A 323 62.70 -48.64 28.12
C LYS A 323 62.68 -47.33 27.32
N ASN A 324 63.63 -47.14 26.40
CA ASN A 324 63.70 -45.96 25.55
C ASN A 324 62.48 -45.85 24.61
N ILE A 325 62.19 -46.93 23.88
CA ILE A 325 61.00 -47.05 23.03
C ILE A 325 59.72 -46.82 23.85
N ALA A 326 59.63 -47.38 25.06
CA ALA A 326 58.48 -47.16 25.94
C ALA A 326 58.30 -45.69 26.35
N ARG A 327 59.39 -44.97 26.64
CA ARG A 327 59.35 -43.51 26.92
C ARG A 327 58.88 -42.71 25.72
N ILE A 328 59.41 -43.00 24.53
CA ILE A 328 59.01 -42.34 23.28
C ILE A 328 57.53 -42.60 22.99
N LYS A 329 57.08 -43.86 23.09
CA LYS A 329 55.66 -44.23 22.94
C LYS A 329 54.76 -43.52 23.94
N SER A 330 55.18 -43.44 25.21
CA SER A 330 54.44 -42.73 26.25
C SER A 330 54.33 -41.23 25.94
N SER A 331 55.42 -40.58 25.51
CA SER A 331 55.44 -39.17 25.13
C SER A 331 54.54 -38.89 23.92
N CYS A 332 54.62 -39.69 22.86
CA CYS A 332 53.73 -39.60 21.70
C CYS A 332 52.25 -39.80 22.10
N ASN A 333 51.95 -40.81 22.91
CA ASN A 333 50.59 -41.06 23.40
C ASN A 333 50.05 -39.90 24.23
N HIS A 334 50.90 -39.27 25.05
CA HIS A 334 50.51 -38.10 25.83
C HIS A 334 50.17 -36.90 24.94
N GLN A 335 50.99 -36.63 23.92
CA GLN A 335 50.69 -35.57 22.94
C GLN A 335 49.41 -35.86 22.16
N LEU A 336 49.21 -37.11 21.74
CA LEU A 336 48.01 -37.56 21.04
C LEU A 336 46.76 -37.38 21.92
N GLN A 337 46.83 -37.72 23.20
CA GLN A 337 45.72 -37.48 24.14
C GLN A 337 45.46 -35.99 24.36
N LYS A 338 46.51 -35.15 24.45
CA LYS A 338 46.36 -33.70 24.58
C LYS A 338 45.65 -33.11 23.36
N MET A 339 46.06 -33.48 22.15
CA MET A 339 45.41 -33.03 20.92
C MET A 339 43.97 -33.56 20.80
N LYS A 340 43.72 -34.83 21.16
CA LYS A 340 42.35 -35.37 21.22
C LYS A 340 41.47 -34.55 22.17
N ARG A 341 41.94 -34.24 23.38
CA ARG A 341 41.21 -33.39 24.33
C ARG A 341 40.96 -31.99 23.77
N GLN A 342 41.95 -31.38 23.10
CA GLN A 342 41.77 -30.08 22.46
C GLN A 342 40.67 -30.13 21.40
N ILE A 343 40.72 -31.11 20.49
CA ILE A 343 39.70 -31.30 19.45
C ILE A 343 38.31 -31.54 20.06
N THR A 344 38.21 -32.34 21.12
CA THR A 344 36.93 -32.61 21.80
C THR A 344 36.39 -31.39 22.56
N HIS A 345 37.25 -30.55 23.12
CA HIS A 345 36.83 -29.35 23.85
C HIS A 345 36.59 -28.13 22.97
N THR A 346 37.15 -28.11 21.76
CA THR A 346 36.80 -27.13 20.73
C THR A 346 35.74 -27.74 19.81
N GLU A 347 34.53 -27.99 20.32
CA GLU A 347 33.39 -28.10 19.40
C GLU A 347 33.32 -26.75 18.65
N PRO A 348 33.50 -26.74 17.32
CA PRO A 348 33.49 -25.49 16.58
C PRO A 348 32.14 -24.81 16.81
N LEU A 349 32.16 -23.49 16.99
CA LEU A 349 30.95 -22.69 17.30
C LEU A 349 29.81 -22.96 16.30
N THR A 350 30.16 -23.32 15.06
CA THR A 350 29.24 -23.77 14.01
C THR A 350 28.48 -25.05 14.37
N GLU A 351 29.14 -26.06 14.95
CA GLU A 351 28.49 -27.30 15.40
C GLU A 351 27.59 -27.09 16.61
N VAL A 352 27.99 -26.23 17.55
CA VAL A 352 27.16 -25.87 18.72
C VAL A 352 25.88 -25.16 18.26
N ASN A 353 26.01 -24.21 17.32
CA ASN A 353 24.87 -23.53 16.71
C ASN A 353 23.98 -24.51 15.93
N ALA A 354 24.58 -25.41 15.14
CA ALA A 354 23.86 -26.44 14.40
C ALA A 354 23.11 -27.41 15.33
N ARG A 355 23.69 -27.83 16.47
CA ARG A 355 23.00 -28.68 17.46
C ARG A 355 21.83 -27.97 18.14
N SER A 356 21.99 -26.69 18.46
CA SER A 356 20.91 -25.86 19.01
C SER A 356 19.77 -25.76 18.00
N GLU A 357 20.10 -25.51 16.73
CA GLU A 357 19.11 -25.41 15.65
C GLU A 357 18.42 -26.76 15.36
N ILE A 358 19.16 -27.86 15.29
CA ILE A 358 18.60 -29.22 15.16
C ILE A 358 17.66 -29.52 16.32
N SER A 359 17.99 -29.12 17.55
CA SER A 359 17.13 -29.34 18.72
C SER A 359 15.85 -28.51 18.63
N ARG A 360 15.95 -27.24 18.20
CA ARG A 360 14.80 -26.37 17.93
C ARG A 360 13.89 -26.96 16.85
N LEU A 361 14.47 -27.42 15.73
CA LEU A 361 13.72 -28.01 14.62
C LEU A 361 13.07 -29.35 15.00
N LYS A 362 13.76 -30.20 15.76
CA LYS A 362 13.18 -31.44 16.31
C LYS A 362 11.99 -31.17 17.22
N TYR A 363 12.07 -30.13 18.05
CA TYR A 363 10.95 -29.72 18.90
C TYR A 363 9.76 -29.25 18.06
N GLN A 364 9.98 -28.39 17.05
CA GLN A 364 8.93 -27.95 16.13
C GLN A 364 8.30 -29.10 15.33
N LEU A 365 9.11 -30.05 14.88
CA LEU A 365 8.62 -31.24 14.17
C LEU A 365 7.79 -32.15 15.09
N SER A 366 8.21 -32.32 16.34
CA SER A 366 7.43 -33.05 17.35
C SER A 366 6.09 -32.36 17.63
N ASP A 367 6.08 -31.04 17.80
CA ASP A 367 4.86 -30.25 18.05
C ASP A 367 3.88 -30.31 16.86
N THR A 368 4.38 -30.15 15.63
CA THR A 368 3.56 -30.29 14.41
C THR A 368 3.03 -31.71 14.22
N GLN A 369 3.84 -32.74 14.49
CA GLN A 369 3.36 -34.13 14.48
C GLN A 369 2.29 -34.37 15.56
N LYS A 370 2.43 -33.76 16.74
CA LYS A 370 1.42 -33.85 17.81
C LYS A 370 0.11 -33.20 17.36
N LYS A 371 0.16 -31.99 16.79
CA LYS A 371 -1.00 -31.30 16.20
C LYS A 371 -1.65 -32.12 15.08
N LEU A 372 -0.86 -32.75 14.22
CA LEU A 372 -1.37 -33.62 13.17
C LEU A 372 -2.07 -34.85 13.75
N ARG A 373 -1.51 -35.48 14.79
CA ARG A 373 -2.17 -36.61 15.49
C ARG A 373 -3.45 -36.16 16.17
N GLU A 374 -3.48 -35.00 16.80
CA GLU A 374 -4.70 -34.42 17.40
C GLU A 374 -5.77 -34.19 16.32
N ASN A 375 -5.41 -33.61 15.17
CA ASN A 375 -6.31 -33.43 14.03
C ASN A 375 -6.80 -34.75 13.43
N VAL A 376 -5.93 -35.76 13.32
CA VAL A 376 -6.29 -37.10 12.84
C VAL A 376 -7.20 -37.81 13.84
N VAL A 377 -7.01 -37.63 15.15
CA VAL A 377 -7.91 -38.18 16.18
C VAL A 377 -9.27 -37.49 16.14
N LEU A 378 -9.32 -36.17 15.92
CA LEU A 378 -10.56 -35.43 15.70
C LEU A 378 -11.26 -35.89 14.39
N GLY A 379 -10.51 -36.09 13.31
CA GLY A 379 -11.03 -36.65 12.06
C GLY A 379 -11.54 -38.09 12.21
N LYS A 380 -10.83 -38.94 12.97
CA LYS A 380 -11.24 -40.34 13.23
C LYS A 380 -12.44 -40.47 14.18
N ARG A 381 -12.70 -39.48 15.03
CA ARG A 381 -13.96 -39.42 15.79
C ARG A 381 -15.16 -39.10 14.90
N ASN A 382 -14.96 -38.34 13.81
CA ASN A 382 -16.00 -38.08 12.82
C ASN A 382 -16.19 -39.22 11.81
N LEU A 383 -15.21 -40.12 11.66
CA LEU A 383 -15.24 -41.25 10.70
C LEU A 383 -15.66 -42.59 11.33
N ARG A 384 -15.93 -42.67 12.65
CA ARG A 384 -16.28 -43.93 13.31
C ARG A 384 -17.77 -44.31 13.25
N GLU A 385 -18.61 -43.51 12.58
CA GLU A 385 -20.02 -43.85 12.32
C GLU A 385 -20.40 -43.83 10.83
N ALA A 386 -19.45 -43.57 9.92
CA ALA A 386 -19.73 -43.54 8.50
C ALA A 386 -19.57 -44.95 7.90
N SER A 387 -20.70 -45.54 7.49
CA SER A 387 -20.75 -46.71 6.62
C SER A 387 -20.04 -46.39 5.30
N ILE A 388 -19.53 -47.40 4.58
CA ILE A 388 -18.85 -47.23 3.28
C ILE A 388 -19.76 -46.52 2.24
N THR A 389 -21.08 -46.58 2.43
CA THR A 389 -22.07 -45.77 1.69
C THR A 389 -21.95 -44.28 1.96
N ASP A 390 -21.59 -43.90 3.17
CA ASP A 390 -21.55 -42.52 3.66
C ASP A 390 -20.24 -41.83 3.25
N GLU A 391 -19.17 -42.59 3.02
CA GLU A 391 -17.93 -42.06 2.43
C GLU A 391 -18.12 -41.72 0.94
N VAL A 392 -18.87 -42.55 0.20
CA VAL A 392 -19.24 -42.27 -1.19
C VAL A 392 -20.23 -41.10 -1.25
N GLU A 393 -21.22 -41.05 -0.35
CA GLU A 393 -22.15 -39.93 -0.25
C GLU A 393 -21.44 -38.64 0.18
N ALA A 394 -20.48 -38.69 1.10
CA ALA A 394 -19.64 -37.56 1.47
C ALA A 394 -18.76 -37.11 0.31
N ALA A 395 -18.19 -38.02 -0.48
CA ALA A 395 -17.43 -37.68 -1.67
C ALA A 395 -18.31 -37.01 -2.75
N PHE A 396 -19.54 -37.51 -2.97
CA PHE A 396 -20.51 -36.85 -3.86
C PHE A 396 -20.97 -35.50 -3.33
N LYS A 397 -21.13 -35.36 -2.02
CA LYS A 397 -21.47 -34.09 -1.37
C LYS A 397 -20.33 -33.08 -1.50
N VAL A 398 -19.08 -33.50 -1.32
CA VAL A 398 -17.89 -32.67 -1.55
C VAL A 398 -17.78 -32.29 -3.03
N ALA A 399 -18.02 -33.22 -3.96
CA ALA A 399 -18.03 -32.92 -5.39
C ALA A 399 -19.16 -31.94 -5.77
N GLY A 400 -20.34 -32.08 -5.16
CA GLY A 400 -21.45 -31.12 -5.27
C GLY A 400 -21.07 -29.74 -4.76
N CYS A 401 -20.51 -29.65 -3.55
CA CYS A 401 -20.02 -28.39 -2.99
C CYS A 401 -18.92 -27.74 -3.86
N LEU A 402 -18.01 -28.53 -4.43
CA LEU A 402 -16.98 -28.02 -5.34
C LEU A 402 -17.57 -27.52 -6.67
N GLN A 403 -18.60 -28.18 -7.19
CA GLN A 403 -19.30 -27.75 -8.40
C GLN A 403 -20.12 -26.48 -8.17
N ASP A 404 -20.77 -26.36 -7.02
CA ASP A 404 -21.48 -25.15 -6.60
C ASP A 404 -20.51 -23.99 -6.40
N GLU A 405 -19.35 -24.24 -5.77
CA GLU A 405 -18.30 -23.24 -5.60
C GLU A 405 -17.72 -22.81 -6.96
N ARG A 406 -17.49 -23.76 -7.88
CA ARG A 406 -17.09 -23.44 -9.26
C ARG A 406 -18.12 -22.56 -9.95
N ASN A 407 -19.41 -22.87 -9.83
CA ASN A 407 -20.48 -22.08 -10.42
C ASN A 407 -20.56 -20.68 -9.80
N ARG A 408 -20.36 -20.56 -8.49
CA ARG A 408 -20.27 -19.28 -7.77
C ARG A 408 -19.12 -18.43 -8.31
N VAL A 409 -17.92 -18.99 -8.43
CA VAL A 409 -16.74 -18.29 -8.96
C VAL A 409 -16.94 -17.88 -10.43
N VAL A 410 -17.64 -18.68 -11.24
CA VAL A 410 -17.98 -18.31 -12.62
C VAL A 410 -18.97 -17.15 -12.67
N GLN A 411 -19.99 -17.15 -11.81
CA GLN A 411 -20.96 -16.05 -11.70
C GLN A 411 -20.29 -14.77 -11.19
N GLU A 412 -19.43 -14.87 -10.18
CA GLU A 412 -18.64 -13.74 -9.67
C GLU A 412 -17.71 -13.17 -10.75
N ASN A 413 -17.01 -14.02 -11.51
CA ASN A 413 -16.20 -13.56 -12.64
C ASN A 413 -17.04 -12.84 -13.71
N LYS A 414 -18.24 -13.34 -14.00
CA LYS A 414 -19.16 -12.68 -14.94
C LYS A 414 -19.64 -11.32 -14.40
N ALA A 415 -19.96 -11.24 -13.11
CA ALA A 415 -20.35 -10.00 -12.45
C ALA A 415 -19.18 -8.99 -12.43
N LEU A 416 -17.96 -9.43 -12.11
CA LEU A 416 -16.76 -8.60 -12.13
C LEU A 416 -16.45 -8.07 -13.54
N LYS A 417 -16.55 -8.90 -14.57
CA LYS A 417 -16.40 -8.44 -15.97
C LYS A 417 -17.44 -7.38 -16.34
N THR A 418 -18.68 -7.54 -15.88
CA THR A 418 -19.74 -6.54 -16.13
C THR A 418 -19.43 -5.23 -15.40
N ARG A 419 -19.00 -5.29 -14.14
CA ARG A 419 -18.58 -4.10 -13.36
C ARG A 419 -17.39 -3.38 -13.99
N ILE A 420 -16.42 -4.11 -14.54
CA ILE A 420 -15.29 -3.50 -15.26
C ILE A 420 -15.79 -2.73 -16.49
N ILE A 421 -16.66 -3.33 -17.30
CA ILE A 421 -17.25 -2.66 -18.48
C ILE A 421 -18.04 -1.41 -18.06
N ASP A 422 -18.81 -1.47 -16.97
CA ASP A 422 -19.59 -0.32 -16.49
C ASP A 422 -18.68 0.77 -15.91
N ALA A 423 -17.60 0.41 -15.21
CA ALA A 423 -16.59 1.36 -14.73
C ALA A 423 -15.85 2.03 -15.90
N GLU A 424 -15.50 1.28 -16.94
CA GLU A 424 -14.90 1.82 -18.17
C GLU A 424 -15.83 2.81 -18.88
N LYS A 425 -17.14 2.51 -18.94
CA LYS A 425 -18.14 3.45 -19.49
C LYS A 425 -18.28 4.72 -18.65
N LEU A 426 -18.25 4.62 -17.32
CA LEU A 426 -18.28 5.78 -16.45
C LEU A 426 -17.02 6.65 -16.64
N HIS A 427 -15.85 6.01 -16.74
CA HIS A 427 -14.60 6.74 -17.00
C HIS A 427 -14.61 7.48 -18.34
N MET A 428 -15.14 6.83 -19.39
CA MET A 428 -15.34 7.47 -20.71
C MET A 428 -16.31 8.66 -20.64
N ASN A 429 -17.35 8.58 -19.81
CA ASN A 429 -18.28 9.70 -19.60
C ASN A 429 -17.65 10.85 -18.80
N GLU A 430 -16.85 10.55 -17.78
CA GLU A 430 -16.13 11.56 -17.00
C GLU A 430 -15.11 12.31 -17.87
N ASP A 431 -14.36 11.59 -18.70
CA ASP A 431 -13.41 12.20 -19.64
C ASP A 431 -14.13 13.05 -20.69
N PHE A 432 -15.33 12.64 -21.12
CA PHE A 432 -16.17 13.41 -22.03
C PHE A 432 -16.70 14.70 -21.40
N GLU A 433 -17.20 14.65 -20.16
CA GLU A 433 -17.66 15.85 -19.44
C GLU A 433 -16.50 16.78 -19.07
N ARG A 434 -15.34 16.23 -18.71
CA ARG A 434 -14.10 17.00 -18.51
C ARG A 434 -13.66 17.68 -19.80
N SER A 435 -13.73 16.99 -20.93
CA SER A 435 -13.41 17.56 -22.25
C SER A 435 -14.36 18.71 -22.60
N LYS A 436 -15.68 18.56 -22.40
CA LYS A 436 -16.65 19.65 -22.57
C LYS A 436 -16.35 20.85 -21.66
N PHE A 437 -16.04 20.60 -20.39
CA PHE A 437 -15.70 21.66 -19.46
C PHE A 437 -14.45 22.42 -19.91
N MET A 438 -13.40 21.69 -20.33
CA MET A 438 -12.17 22.29 -20.85
C MET A 438 -12.42 23.08 -22.14
N GLN A 439 -13.29 22.59 -23.03
CA GLN A 439 -13.70 23.32 -24.23
C GLN A 439 -14.44 24.63 -23.86
N GLY A 440 -15.33 24.60 -22.86
CA GLY A 440 -16.00 25.78 -22.34
C GLY A 440 -15.04 26.78 -21.71
N ALA A 441 -14.08 26.32 -20.92
CA ALA A 441 -13.04 27.15 -20.30
C ALA A 441 -12.13 27.80 -21.35
N ALA A 442 -11.70 27.04 -22.36
CA ALA A 442 -10.90 27.54 -23.48
C ALA A 442 -11.67 28.60 -24.30
N TRP A 443 -12.97 28.36 -24.54
CA TRP A 443 -13.84 29.34 -25.22
C TRP A 443 -13.95 30.65 -24.41
N GLN A 444 -14.20 30.56 -23.10
CA GLN A 444 -14.30 31.74 -22.24
C GLN A 444 -12.98 32.49 -22.16
N ALA A 445 -11.84 31.80 -22.06
CA ALA A 445 -10.52 32.41 -22.07
C ALA A 445 -10.24 33.14 -23.39
N THR A 446 -10.60 32.51 -24.52
CA THR A 446 -10.49 33.11 -25.86
C THR A 446 -11.36 34.37 -25.95
N LYS A 447 -12.59 34.33 -25.45
CA LYS A 447 -13.48 35.50 -25.42
C LYS A 447 -12.91 36.64 -24.58
N SER A 448 -12.47 36.35 -23.36
CA SER A 448 -11.83 37.34 -22.48
C SER A 448 -10.59 37.96 -23.14
N TYR A 449 -9.78 37.17 -23.84
CA TYR A 449 -8.62 37.66 -24.60
C TYR A 449 -9.01 38.63 -25.72
N HIS A 450 -10.09 38.34 -26.48
CA HIS A 450 -10.56 39.26 -27.51
C HIS A 450 -11.11 40.55 -26.92
N GLU A 451 -11.82 40.48 -25.78
CA GLU A 451 -12.33 41.66 -25.07
C GLU A 451 -11.19 42.53 -24.52
N THR A 452 -10.16 41.92 -23.91
CA THR A 452 -8.98 42.64 -23.42
C THR A 452 -8.19 43.27 -24.57
N HIS A 453 -7.99 42.55 -25.67
CA HIS A 453 -7.34 43.09 -26.86
C HIS A 453 -8.12 44.25 -27.48
N ALA A 454 -9.47 44.17 -27.53
CA ALA A 454 -10.30 45.27 -28.00
C ALA A 454 -10.22 46.50 -27.09
N LEU A 455 -10.08 46.32 -25.78
CA LEU A 455 -9.85 47.40 -24.83
C LEU A 455 -8.45 48.00 -24.98
N GLU A 456 -7.42 47.17 -25.14
CA GLU A 456 -6.04 47.59 -25.44
C GLU A 456 -5.99 48.45 -26.70
N GLN A 457 -6.67 48.03 -27.76
CA GLN A 457 -6.77 48.80 -29.01
C GLN A 457 -7.46 50.15 -28.78
N LYS A 458 -8.58 50.20 -28.05
CA LYS A 458 -9.25 51.48 -27.71
C LYS A 458 -8.37 52.42 -26.89
N ILE A 459 -7.61 51.88 -25.93
CA ILE A 459 -6.65 52.67 -25.15
C ILE A 459 -5.57 53.23 -26.08
N THR A 460 -5.05 52.40 -26.98
CA THR A 460 -4.05 52.80 -27.97
C THR A 460 -4.59 53.92 -28.87
N ASP A 461 -5.82 53.77 -29.38
CA ASP A 461 -6.50 54.77 -30.22
C ASP A 461 -6.71 56.10 -29.46
N LEU A 462 -7.15 56.04 -28.19
CA LEU A 462 -7.30 57.24 -27.35
C LEU A 462 -5.96 57.92 -27.07
N VAL A 463 -4.89 57.15 -26.86
CA VAL A 463 -3.54 57.69 -26.68
C VAL A 463 -3.05 58.35 -27.96
N THR A 464 -3.33 57.77 -29.14
CA THR A 464 -2.98 58.40 -30.42
C THR A 464 -3.78 59.66 -30.68
N ASP A 465 -5.11 59.64 -30.46
CA ASP A 465 -5.98 60.81 -30.59
C ASP A 465 -5.53 61.94 -29.65
N PHE A 466 -5.15 61.59 -28.42
CA PHE A 466 -4.62 62.55 -27.47
C PHE A 466 -3.29 63.16 -27.94
N LYS A 467 -2.34 62.34 -28.41
CA LYS A 467 -1.06 62.82 -28.96
C LYS A 467 -1.26 63.73 -30.16
N ASP A 468 -2.21 63.41 -31.03
CA ASP A 468 -2.56 64.24 -32.18
C ASP A 468 -3.25 65.55 -31.76
N HIS A 469 -4.11 65.51 -30.75
CA HIS A 469 -4.69 66.72 -30.14
C HIS A 469 -3.61 67.61 -29.50
N GLU A 470 -2.64 67.02 -28.81
CA GLU A 470 -1.49 67.71 -28.22
C GLU A 470 -0.66 68.40 -29.31
N ARG A 471 -0.29 67.66 -30.37
CA ARG A 471 0.45 68.18 -31.52
C ARG A 471 -0.27 69.38 -32.18
N ASN A 472 -1.61 69.36 -32.20
CA ASN A 472 -2.42 70.47 -32.72
C ASN A 472 -2.49 71.68 -31.77
N LEU A 473 -2.39 71.48 -30.45
CA LEU A 473 -2.33 72.56 -29.45
C LEU A 473 -0.95 73.25 -29.43
N TYR A 474 0.13 72.52 -29.67
CA TYR A 474 1.50 73.07 -29.72
C TYR A 474 1.75 74.03 -30.89
N LEU A 475 0.86 74.08 -31.89
CA LEU A 475 0.93 75.05 -32.99
C LEU A 475 0.40 76.45 -32.60
N LYS A 476 -0.09 76.67 -31.36
CA LYS A 476 -0.83 77.90 -30.99
C LYS A 476 -0.33 78.71 -29.79
N ASP A 477 0.62 78.28 -28.96
CA ASP A 477 1.03 79.06 -27.77
C ASP A 477 2.52 78.98 -27.39
N ASP A 478 3.12 80.15 -27.18
CA ASP A 478 4.57 80.44 -26.97
C ASP A 478 5.04 80.32 -25.49
N GLN A 479 4.46 79.43 -24.68
CA GLN A 479 4.84 79.26 -23.25
C GLN A 479 5.71 78.01 -22.99
N ILE A 480 6.98 78.10 -23.38
CA ILE A 480 7.97 77.00 -23.42
C ILE A 480 8.31 76.37 -22.04
N GLY A 481 8.23 77.13 -20.94
CA GLY A 481 8.74 76.69 -19.63
C GLY A 481 7.82 75.75 -18.84
N LEU A 482 6.50 75.98 -18.85
CA LEU A 482 5.52 75.09 -18.20
C LEU A 482 5.17 73.88 -19.09
N GLN A 483 5.41 74.00 -20.40
CA GLN A 483 5.22 72.94 -21.39
C GLN A 483 6.16 71.76 -21.13
N LEU A 484 7.48 71.99 -21.03
CA LEU A 484 8.46 70.90 -20.87
C LEU A 484 8.26 70.04 -19.62
N PHE A 485 7.77 70.63 -18.52
CA PHE A 485 7.48 69.89 -17.28
C PHE A 485 6.20 69.05 -17.40
N ARG A 486 5.16 69.56 -18.07
CA ARG A 486 3.94 68.79 -18.35
C ARG A 486 4.24 67.66 -19.33
N GLU A 487 4.99 67.94 -20.39
CA GLU A 487 5.36 66.98 -21.43
C GLU A 487 6.16 65.81 -20.84
N LYS A 488 7.15 66.09 -19.98
CA LYS A 488 7.94 65.03 -19.32
C LYS A 488 7.13 64.16 -18.37
N ASN A 489 6.29 64.75 -17.51
CA ASN A 489 5.45 63.97 -16.59
C ASN A 489 4.38 63.17 -17.35
N HIS A 490 3.87 63.73 -18.45
CA HIS A 490 2.88 63.08 -19.29
C HIS A 490 3.48 61.90 -20.06
N GLN A 491 4.71 62.04 -20.55
CA GLN A 491 5.44 60.97 -21.22
C GLN A 491 5.68 59.79 -20.28
N ILE A 492 6.01 60.06 -19.01
CA ILE A 492 6.15 59.02 -17.98
C ILE A 492 4.84 58.28 -17.76
N VAL A 493 3.70 58.99 -17.63
CA VAL A 493 2.38 58.36 -17.46
C VAL A 493 2.01 57.51 -18.67
N LEU A 494 2.26 57.99 -19.90
CA LEU A 494 2.00 57.22 -21.11
C LEU A 494 2.88 55.98 -21.21
N GLU A 495 4.16 56.08 -20.83
CA GLU A 495 5.08 54.95 -20.80
C GLU A 495 4.65 53.90 -19.77
N GLU A 496 4.19 54.33 -18.60
CA GLU A 496 3.72 53.45 -17.52
C GLU A 496 2.39 52.76 -17.86
N ILE A 497 1.45 53.47 -18.52
CA ILE A 497 0.23 52.87 -19.08
C ILE A 497 0.60 51.83 -20.14
N ASN A 498 1.51 52.16 -21.06
CA ASN A 498 1.88 51.26 -22.15
C ASN A 498 2.60 50.00 -21.65
N ASN A 499 3.48 50.15 -20.64
CA ASN A 499 4.13 49.03 -19.98
C ASN A 499 3.13 48.15 -19.24
N SER A 500 2.18 48.74 -18.50
CA SER A 500 1.13 47.99 -17.80
C SER A 500 0.23 47.21 -18.78
N VAL A 501 -0.18 47.85 -19.88
CA VAL A 501 -0.95 47.19 -20.95
C VAL A 501 -0.14 46.01 -21.51
N LYS A 502 1.11 46.23 -21.90
CA LYS A 502 1.99 45.18 -22.45
C LYS A 502 2.19 44.01 -21.48
N ASP A 503 2.34 44.28 -20.18
CA ASP A 503 2.48 43.24 -19.16
C ASP A 503 1.19 42.43 -18.99
N THR A 504 0.03 43.09 -18.99
CA THR A 504 -1.27 42.38 -18.95
C THR A 504 -1.48 41.51 -20.18
N THR A 505 -1.18 42.02 -21.38
CA THR A 505 -1.29 41.28 -22.65
C THR A 505 -0.34 40.07 -22.68
N ASN A 506 0.89 40.23 -22.20
CA ASN A 506 1.85 39.12 -22.08
C ASN A 506 1.38 38.05 -21.09
N ASN A 507 0.81 38.43 -19.95
CA ASN A 507 0.28 37.49 -18.97
C ASN A 507 -0.91 36.70 -19.52
N PHE A 508 -1.83 37.36 -20.23
CA PHE A 508 -2.93 36.70 -20.91
C PHE A 508 -2.46 35.74 -21.99
N LYS A 509 -1.44 36.14 -22.79
CA LYS A 509 -0.85 35.27 -23.81
C LYS A 509 -0.28 33.98 -23.22
N LYS A 510 0.50 34.08 -22.13
CA LYS A 510 1.04 32.90 -21.42
C LYS A 510 -0.06 32.00 -20.86
N MET A 511 -1.14 32.58 -20.34
CA MET A 511 -2.28 31.82 -19.86
C MET A 511 -2.97 31.04 -21.00
N MET A 512 -3.10 31.65 -22.17
CA MET A 512 -3.65 30.99 -23.36
C MET A 512 -2.75 29.88 -23.91
N GLU A 513 -1.43 30.10 -23.95
CA GLU A 513 -0.45 29.07 -24.33
C GLU A 513 -0.57 27.86 -23.39
N ASN A 514 -0.58 28.06 -22.07
CA ASN A 514 -0.77 26.99 -21.09
C ASN A 514 -2.11 26.24 -21.25
N ALA A 515 -3.21 26.97 -21.49
CA ALA A 515 -4.52 26.35 -21.70
C ALA A 515 -4.55 25.48 -22.97
N THR A 516 -3.89 25.95 -24.04
CA THR A 516 -3.78 25.23 -25.31
C THR A 516 -2.92 23.96 -25.15
N ASP A 517 -1.78 24.06 -24.47
CA ASP A 517 -0.90 22.91 -24.18
C ASP A 517 -1.64 21.82 -23.38
N HIS A 518 -2.44 22.21 -22.38
CA HIS A 518 -3.26 21.26 -21.62
C HIS A 518 -4.35 20.61 -22.46
N PHE A 519 -4.97 21.36 -23.38
CA PHE A 519 -5.98 20.85 -24.31
C PHE A 519 -5.36 19.83 -25.28
N ASP A 520 -4.22 20.16 -25.89
CA ASP A 520 -3.51 19.26 -26.81
C ASP A 520 -3.01 18.00 -26.11
N HIS A 521 -2.53 18.12 -24.87
CA HIS A 521 -2.15 16.96 -24.07
C HIS A 521 -3.36 16.05 -23.77
N SER A 522 -4.51 16.64 -23.44
CA SER A 522 -5.76 15.90 -23.20
C SER A 522 -6.22 15.17 -24.47
N ASN A 523 -6.18 15.82 -25.64
CA ASN A 523 -6.55 15.19 -26.91
C ASN A 523 -5.61 14.04 -27.29
N LYS A 524 -4.30 14.20 -27.08
CA LYS A 524 -3.33 13.11 -27.31
C LYS A 524 -3.58 11.90 -26.42
N GLN A 525 -3.99 12.10 -25.16
CA GLN A 525 -4.35 10.97 -24.28
C GLN A 525 -5.59 10.23 -24.79
N VAL A 526 -6.60 10.95 -25.29
CA VAL A 526 -7.80 10.34 -25.90
C VAL A 526 -7.44 9.55 -27.16
N GLU A 527 -6.58 10.07 -28.03
CA GLU A 527 -6.13 9.34 -29.24
C GLU A 527 -5.35 8.06 -28.92
N VAL A 528 -4.47 8.08 -27.91
CA VAL A 528 -3.70 6.89 -27.49
C VAL A 528 -4.62 5.81 -26.90
N LEU A 529 -5.68 6.21 -26.19
CA LEU A 529 -6.68 5.28 -25.66
C LEU A 529 -7.61 4.75 -26.76
N GLY A 530 -8.01 5.58 -27.72
CA GLY A 530 -8.81 5.17 -28.87
C GLY A 530 -8.07 4.23 -29.84
N GLY A 531 -6.76 4.45 -30.05
CA GLY A 531 -5.94 3.63 -30.96
C GLY A 531 -5.66 2.21 -30.43
N LYS A 532 -5.66 1.99 -29.11
CA LYS A 532 -5.47 0.66 -28.51
C LYS A 532 -6.74 -0.20 -28.51
N GLY A 533 -7.92 0.41 -28.67
CA GLY A 533 -9.20 -0.31 -28.76
C GLY A 533 -9.42 -1.06 -30.08
N SER A 534 -8.67 -0.74 -31.15
CA SER A 534 -8.86 -1.36 -32.48
C SER A 534 -8.08 -2.66 -32.71
N TYR A 535 -7.24 -3.09 -31.78
CA TYR A 535 -6.45 -4.34 -31.89
C TYR A 535 -6.99 -5.52 -31.08
N ILE A 536 -8.18 -5.37 -30.49
CA ILE A 536 -8.88 -6.45 -29.79
C ILE A 536 -10.18 -6.74 -30.55
N HIS A 537 -10.04 -7.32 -31.74
CA HIS A 537 -11.10 -8.07 -32.39
C HIS A 537 -10.59 -9.40 -32.90
#